data_AF-A0A8F5VPN6-F1
#
_entry.id   AF-A0A8F5VPN6-F1
#
_cell.length_a   1.000
_cell.length_b   1.000
_cell.length_c   1.000
_cell.angle_alpha   90.00
_cell.angle_beta   90.00
_cell.angle_gamma   90.00
#
_symmetry.space_group_name_H-M   'P 1'
#
loop_
_entity.id
_entity.type
_entity.pdbx_description
1 polymer ?
#
loop_
_entity_poly.entity_id
_entity_poly.type
_entity_poly.pdbx_seq_one_letter_code
_entity_poly.pdbx_strand_id
1 'polypeptide(L)' 'MTRILNKIDSIVEDPHHFLESCEGYPYYHQRVGNYRIIHDLNDRDRIIEVLKIGLRKNVYDR' A
#
# COMPACT_ATOMS: atom_id res chain seq x y z
N MET A 1 10.67 6.48 15.48
CA MET A 1 10.55 6.37 14.01
C MET A 1 9.11 5.97 13.67
N THR A 2 8.48 6.66 12.74
CA THR A 2 7.03 6.65 12.45
C THR A 2 6.55 5.32 11.85
N ARG A 3 5.50 4.68 12.44
CA ARG A 3 4.95 3.36 12.06
C ARG A 3 4.68 3.13 10.57
N ILE A 4 4.42 4.19 9.81
CA ILE A 4 4.15 4.13 8.37
C ILE A 4 5.42 3.78 7.58
N LEU A 5 6.55 4.43 7.89
CA LEU A 5 7.80 4.21 7.16
C LEU A 5 8.28 2.76 7.30
N ASN A 6 8.35 2.26 8.54
CA ASN A 6 8.73 0.86 8.81
C ASN A 6 7.83 -0.15 8.06
N LYS A 7 6.57 0.21 7.83
CA LYS A 7 5.60 -0.68 7.21
C LYS A 7 5.71 -0.64 5.68
N ILE A 8 6.05 0.52 5.11
CA ILE A 8 6.47 0.64 3.71
C ILE A 8 7.76 -0.14 3.48
N ASP A 9 8.78 0.04 4.33
CA ASP A 9 10.05 -0.66 4.17
C ASP A 9 9.88 -2.19 4.19
N SER A 10 8.95 -2.71 5.00
CA SER A 10 8.69 -4.15 5.07
C SER A 10 8.16 -4.77 3.77
N ILE A 11 7.56 -3.98 2.86
CA ILE A 11 7.00 -4.54 1.61
C ILE A 11 8.07 -4.76 0.55
N VAL A 12 9.25 -4.16 0.69
CA VAL A 12 10.31 -4.22 -0.32
C VAL A 12 10.83 -5.64 -0.51
N GLU A 13 10.84 -6.45 0.55
CA GLU A 13 11.33 -7.84 0.50
C GLU A 13 10.36 -8.79 -0.21
N ASP A 14 9.06 -8.66 0.05
CA ASP A 14 8.02 -9.50 -0.57
C ASP A 14 6.70 -8.73 -0.72
N PRO A 15 6.54 -7.91 -1.77
CA PRO A 15 5.37 -7.05 -1.94
C PRO A 15 4.07 -7.87 -2.00
N HIS A 16 4.08 -9.00 -2.70
CA HIS A 16 2.90 -9.84 -2.91
C HIS A 16 2.44 -10.54 -1.62
N HIS A 17 3.35 -10.76 -0.67
CA HIS A 17 2.98 -11.29 0.65
C HIS A 17 2.33 -10.23 1.56
N PHE A 18 2.77 -8.97 1.47
CA PHE A 18 2.34 -7.91 2.38
C PHE A 18 1.22 -7.01 1.85
N LEU A 19 0.97 -7.05 0.54
CA LEU A 19 0.00 -6.21 -0.14
C LEU A 19 -1.26 -7.01 -0.51
N GLU A 20 -2.43 -6.47 -0.18
CA GLU A 20 -3.73 -7.03 -0.54
C GLU A 20 -4.27 -6.32 -1.78
N SER A 21 -4.86 -7.04 -2.74
CA SER A 21 -5.47 -6.44 -3.92
C SER A 21 -6.68 -5.57 -3.57
N CYS A 22 -6.81 -4.43 -4.23
CA CYS A 22 -8.05 -3.64 -4.21
C CYS A 22 -9.07 -4.28 -5.16
N GLU A 23 -10.23 -4.68 -4.64
CA GLU A 23 -11.29 -5.28 -5.46
C GLU A 23 -11.73 -4.34 -6.60
N GLY A 24 -11.64 -4.83 -7.84
CA GLY A 24 -12.04 -4.07 -9.03
C GLY A 24 -11.03 -3.02 -9.53
N TYR A 25 -9.83 -2.93 -8.93
CA TYR A 25 -8.79 -1.99 -9.35
C TYR A 25 -7.42 -2.67 -9.44
N PRO A 26 -6.53 -2.24 -10.36
CA PRO A 26 -5.19 -2.78 -10.51
C PRO A 26 -4.23 -2.23 -9.44
N TYR A 27 -4.69 -2.03 -8.21
CA TYR A 27 -3.92 -1.46 -7.12
C TYR A 27 -3.94 -2.39 -5.92
N TYR A 28 -3.04 -2.10 -4.99
CA TYR A 28 -2.94 -2.84 -3.74
C TYR A 28 -3.14 -1.91 -2.54
N HIS A 29 -3.60 -2.46 -1.42
CA HIS A 29 -3.65 -1.74 -0.16
C HIS A 29 -2.87 -2.43 0.95
N GLN A 30 -2.31 -1.62 1.84
CA GLN A 30 -1.66 -2.07 3.05
C GLN A 30 -2.30 -1.39 4.28
N ARG A 31 -2.56 -2.16 5.33
CA ARG A 31 -3.11 -1.63 6.60
C ARG A 31 -2.00 -1.19 7.54
N VAL A 32 -2.07 0.06 7.98
CA VAL A 32 -1.17 0.62 9.01
C VAL A 32 -1.99 1.24 10.14
N GLY A 33 -2.43 0.39 11.07
CA GLY A 33 -3.33 0.83 12.15
C GLY A 33 -4.64 1.41 11.61
N ASN A 34 -4.87 2.71 11.82
CA ASN A 34 -6.07 3.41 11.35
C ASN A 34 -5.95 3.94 9.91
N TYR A 35 -4.79 3.77 9.29
CA TYR A 35 -4.53 4.21 7.92
C TYR A 35 -4.52 3.02 6.95
N ARG A 36 -4.81 3.32 5.69
CA ARG A 36 -4.51 2.49 4.53
C ARG A 36 -3.57 3.25 3.62
N ILE A 37 -2.63 2.51 3.06
CA ILE A 37 -1.75 2.98 2.00
C ILE A 37 -2.18 2.26 0.73
N ILE A 38 -2.37 3.01 -0.36
CA ILE A 38 -2.65 2.46 -1.69
C ILE A 38 -1.35 2.47 -2.48
N HIS A 39 -1.03 1.32 -3.06
CA HIS A 39 0.18 1.09 -3.82
C HIS A 39 -0.14 0.72 -5.27
N ASP A 40 0.68 1.22 -6.19
CA ASP A 40 0.83 0.62 -7.51
C ASP A 40 2.09 -0.25 -7.51
N LEU A 41 1.98 -1.45 -8.06
CA LEU A 41 3.07 -2.43 -8.11
C LEU A 41 3.42 -2.70 -9.57
N ASN A 42 4.60 -2.24 -9.98
CA ASN A 42 5.17 -2.57 -11.27
C ASN A 42 6.24 -3.65 -11.09
N ASP A 43 5.82 -4.91 -11.21
CA ASP A 43 6.72 -6.09 -11.10
C ASP A 43 7.83 -6.10 -12.16
N ARG A 44 7.57 -5.52 -13.34
CA ARG A 44 8.53 -5.50 -14.45
C ARG A 44 9.73 -4.63 -14.09
N ASP A 45 9.47 -3.43 -13.59
CA ASP A 45 10.50 -2.45 -13.27
C ASP A 45 10.93 -2.50 -11.80
N ARG A 46 10.29 -3.37 -11.00
CA ARG A 46 10.48 -3.52 -9.54
C ARG A 46 10.25 -2.21 -8.78
N ILE A 47 9.20 -1.49 -9.17
CA ILE A 47 8.82 -0.22 -8.57
C ILE A 47 7.53 -0.41 -7.76
N ILE A 48 7.53 0.15 -6.55
CA ILE A 48 6.36 0.23 -5.69
C ILE A 48 6.06 1.71 -5.47
N GLU A 49 4.98 2.21 -6.04
CA GLU A 49 4.57 3.60 -5.88
C GLU A 49 3.53 3.74 -4.78
N VAL A 50 3.65 4.77 -3.94
CA VAL A 50 2.62 5.11 -2.97
C VAL A 50 1.68 6.13 -3.60
N LEU A 51 0.49 5.70 -4.01
CA LEU A 51 -0.50 6.56 -4.66
C LEU A 51 -1.25 7.43 -3.66
N LYS A 52 -1.61 6.86 -2.49
CA LYS A 52 -2.41 7.56 -1.48
C LYS A 52 -2.18 7.00 -0.09
N ILE A 53 -2.17 7.87 0.91
CA ILE A 53 -2.21 7.51 2.33
C ILE A 53 -3.43 8.19 2.94
N GLY A 54 -4.29 7.44 3.61
CA GLY A 54 -5.50 8.00 4.21
C GLY A 54 -6.05 7.16 5.36
N LEU A 55 -6.98 7.74 6.12
CA LEU A 55 -7.73 6.98 7.13
C LEU A 55 -8.52 5.84 6.47
N ARG A 56 -8.62 4.69 7.13
CA ARG A 56 -9.31 3.49 6.61
C ARG A 56 -10.70 3.79 6.05
N LYS A 57 -11.44 4.70 6.72
CA LYS A 57 -12.81 5.07 6.35
C LYS A 57 -12.92 5.91 5.08
N ASN A 58 -11.86 6.63 4.70
CA ASN A 58 -11.92 7.66 3.67
C ASN A 58 -10.87 7.49 2.55
N VAL A 59 -9.99 6.47 2.64
CA VAL A 59 -8.88 6.33 1.67
C VAL A 59 -9.38 6.15 0.23
N TYR A 60 -10.58 5.58 0.06
CA TYR A 60 -11.22 5.39 -1.25
C TYR A 60 -12.17 6.53 -1.63
N ASP A 61 -12.37 7.52 -0.76
CA ASP A 61 -13.16 8.70 -1.10
C ASP A 61 -12.42 9.46 -2.22
N ARG A 62 -13.16 9.82 -3.26
CA ARG A 62 -12.64 10.52 -4.45
C ARG A 62 -12.20 11.94 -4.10
#